data_AF-A0A9X2HHU2-F1
#
_entry.id   AF-A0A9X2HHU2-F1
#
_cell.length_a   1.000
_cell.length_b   1.000
_cell.length_c   1.000
_cell.angle_alpha   90.00
_cell.angle_beta   90.00
_cell.angle_gamma   90.00
#
_symmetry.space_group_name_H-M   'P 1'
#
loop_
_entity.id
_entity.type
_entity.pdbx_description
1 polymer ?
#
loop_
_entity_poly.entity_id
_entity_poly.type
_entity_poly.pdbx_seq_one_letter_code
_entity_poly.pdbx_strand_id
1 'polypeptide(L)'
;MVGNLLKLKLLHLGAAFRRSVWAIVGMAIGALYGLGLLAGVVGAFIALHGDAELARLIAVCLGSLIAVAWLVVPLVASGADATLDPELLAPYPLRPRQIAGAQLAGSLIGIVGPLTLLALLAPAFAWASPLAVIVGLVSALLGYALVVVCSRLVTALSIALRSRRFVTEAIGAVVFLAAMIAAPVIVTVGEGLASAGALRTVAEVAAWTPLGVAWSIPGDLALGAAGLAAARAALLLAYLAAGLLVWDRVVAHQISHVGQSGGSARSTRSGTSGVGALGLFPATPAGAVAARTSTYVLKDPRMNLNLVMVPALFVLFYFFARLNEGGFQLGLVGPISAVLLTWVTCYAVSYDNTAFSLHVTAPLSGRADRWGRVVGFGVVMVPLVVAASVVSMLLAGRAAAIPVNLGLSLGIILTGLGVGAVASVRYAYPVPPPGASPWKTQRNGAGFANALAQFVGILLIALLAFPAWVPALAYLITGSQLANWLTLGIGVAAGCLVVWIGVRLGGVWYERRAPELYRDVARFT
;
A
#
# COMPACT_ATOMS: atom_id res chain seq x y z
N MET A 1 -25.91 23.92 8.68
CA MET A 1 -25.54 22.53 9.03
C MET A 1 -24.22 22.09 8.39
N VAL A 2 -24.01 22.25 7.07
CA VAL A 2 -22.71 21.98 6.42
C VAL A 2 -21.55 22.73 7.09
N GLY A 3 -21.73 24.01 7.43
CA GLY A 3 -20.72 24.79 8.15
C GLY A 3 -20.30 24.21 9.51
N ASN A 4 -21.18 23.50 10.22
CA ASN A 4 -20.84 22.85 11.49
C ASN A 4 -19.95 21.62 11.27
N LEU A 5 -20.20 20.86 10.19
CA LEU A 5 -19.36 19.73 9.79
C LEU A 5 -17.95 20.21 9.37
N LEU A 6 -17.88 21.30 8.61
CA LEU A 6 -16.61 21.92 8.23
C LEU A 6 -15.84 22.46 9.45
N LYS A 7 -16.53 23.10 10.39
CA LYS A 7 -15.96 23.55 11.66
C LYS A 7 -15.41 22.37 12.47
N LEU A 8 -16.15 21.26 12.53
CA LEU A 8 -15.70 20.04 13.21
C LEU A 8 -14.43 19.46 12.57
N LYS A 9 -14.36 19.42 11.23
CA LYS A 9 -13.16 18.98 10.51
C LYS A 9 -11.96 19.90 10.77
N LEU A 10 -12.17 21.22 10.78
CA LEU A 10 -11.12 22.20 11.13
C LEU A 10 -10.64 22.05 12.58
N LEU A 11 -11.56 21.87 13.52
CA LEU A 11 -11.22 21.64 14.93
C LEU A 11 -10.46 20.32 15.11
N HIS A 12 -10.81 19.29 14.35
CA HIS A 12 -10.10 18.02 14.36
C HIS A 12 -8.66 18.16 13.85
N LEU A 13 -8.45 18.87 12.72
CA LEU A 13 -7.12 19.22 12.24
C LEU A 13 -6.35 20.04 13.28
N GLY A 14 -6.99 21.08 13.84
CA GLY A 14 -6.44 21.90 14.92
C GLY A 14 -5.99 21.10 16.15
N ALA A 15 -6.78 20.11 16.57
CA ALA A 15 -6.45 19.23 17.68
C ALA A 15 -5.30 18.27 17.35
N ALA A 16 -5.15 17.86 16.09
CA ALA A 16 -4.01 17.05 15.65
C ALA A 16 -2.68 17.83 15.80
N PHE A 17 -2.66 19.11 15.46
CA PHE A 17 -1.48 19.99 15.64
C PHE A 17 -1.06 20.11 17.11
N ARG A 18 -2.03 20.21 18.03
CA ARG A 18 -1.73 20.37 19.46
C ARG A 18 -1.21 19.11 20.15
N ARG A 19 -1.41 17.93 19.54
CA ARG A 19 -1.15 16.63 20.19
C ARG A 19 0.17 15.97 19.80
N SER A 20 0.82 16.37 18.71
CA SER A 20 2.05 15.72 18.25
C SER A 20 2.95 16.66 17.44
N VAL A 21 4.15 16.92 17.94
CA VAL A 21 5.19 17.67 17.23
C VAL A 21 5.58 16.97 15.92
N TRP A 22 5.62 15.63 15.92
CA TRP A 22 5.91 14.84 14.71
C TRP A 22 4.82 14.97 13.65
N ALA A 23 3.57 15.17 14.04
CA ALA A 23 2.50 15.46 13.08
C ALA A 23 2.70 16.82 12.43
N ILE A 24 3.17 17.83 13.18
CA ILE A 24 3.54 19.15 12.64
C ILE A 24 4.71 19.00 11.65
N VAL A 25 5.77 18.29 12.03
CA VAL A 25 6.96 18.09 11.19
C VAL A 25 6.60 17.37 9.89
N GLY A 26 5.90 16.23 9.97
CA GLY A 26 5.48 15.48 8.77
C GLY A 26 4.57 16.31 7.86
N MET A 27 3.71 17.14 8.45
CA MET A 27 2.85 18.05 7.70
C MET A 27 3.63 19.20 7.05
N ALA A 28 4.62 19.77 7.73
CA ALA A 28 5.49 20.81 7.19
C ALA A 28 6.32 20.29 6.01
N ILE A 29 6.90 19.09 6.14
CA ILE A 29 7.63 18.44 5.04
C ILE A 29 6.69 18.17 3.86
N GLY A 30 5.49 17.63 4.12
CA GLY A 30 4.49 17.40 3.08
C GLY A 30 4.03 18.68 2.39
N ALA A 31 3.86 19.77 3.15
CA ALA A 31 3.53 21.09 2.61
C ALA A 31 4.66 21.63 1.74
N LEU A 32 5.91 21.56 2.20
CA LEU A 32 7.08 22.04 1.47
C LEU A 32 7.24 21.29 0.14
N TYR A 33 7.14 19.96 0.16
CA TYR A 33 7.22 19.14 -1.04
C TYR A 33 6.07 19.43 -2.01
N GLY A 34 4.85 19.58 -1.48
CA GLY A 34 3.67 19.91 -2.27
C GLY A 34 3.74 21.32 -2.90
N LEU A 35 4.27 22.31 -2.17
CA LEU A 35 4.52 23.65 -2.69
C LEU A 35 5.63 23.66 -3.75
N GLY A 36 6.69 22.86 -3.56
CA GLY A 36 7.74 22.68 -4.56
C GLY A 36 7.21 22.08 -5.87
N LEU A 37 6.40 21.02 -5.77
CA LEU A 37 5.72 20.44 -6.93
C LEU A 37 4.79 21.44 -7.61
N LEU A 38 4.01 22.20 -6.82
CA LEU A 38 3.12 23.23 -7.35
C LEU A 38 3.91 24.31 -8.11
N ALA A 39 5.02 24.79 -7.54
CA ALA A 39 5.89 25.75 -8.19
C ALA A 39 6.46 25.19 -9.51
N GLY A 40 6.84 23.91 -9.54
CA GLY A 40 7.27 23.22 -10.77
C GLY A 40 6.18 23.16 -11.84
N VAL A 41 4.95 22.80 -11.46
CA VAL A 41 3.80 22.76 -12.39
C VAL A 41 3.48 24.16 -12.94
N VAL A 42 3.41 25.16 -12.06
CA VAL A 42 3.16 26.55 -12.47
C VAL A 42 4.28 27.05 -13.38
N GLY A 43 5.54 26.81 -13.01
CA GLY A 43 6.70 27.16 -13.83
C GLY A 43 6.67 26.49 -15.21
N ALA A 44 6.27 25.22 -15.29
CA ALA A 44 6.14 24.50 -16.56
C ALA A 44 5.08 25.13 -17.47
N PHE A 45 3.88 25.46 -16.96
CA PHE A 45 2.84 26.08 -17.77
C PHE A 45 3.13 27.53 -18.15
N ILE A 46 3.90 28.26 -17.33
CA ILE A 46 4.44 29.57 -17.71
C ILE A 46 5.46 29.42 -18.84
N ALA A 47 6.35 28.42 -18.77
CA ALA A 47 7.34 28.18 -19.82
C ALA A 47 6.72 27.70 -21.15
N LEU A 48 5.55 27.05 -21.09
CA LEU A 48 4.78 26.61 -22.26
C LEU A 48 3.93 27.74 -22.88
N HIS A 49 4.00 28.96 -22.35
CA HIS A 49 3.27 30.10 -22.88
C HIS A 49 3.72 30.39 -24.33
N GLY A 50 2.85 30.13 -25.29
CA GLY A 50 3.14 30.25 -26.73
C GLY A 50 3.07 28.94 -27.51
N ASP A 51 3.18 27.78 -26.84
CA ASP A 51 2.97 26.46 -27.45
C ASP A 51 1.64 25.86 -26.97
N ALA A 52 0.55 26.27 -27.62
CA ALA A 52 -0.80 25.87 -27.25
C ALA A 52 -1.03 24.35 -27.42
N GLU A 53 -0.32 23.69 -28.34
CA GLU A 53 -0.46 22.26 -28.56
C GLU A 53 0.18 21.48 -27.41
N LEU A 54 1.46 21.74 -27.09
CA LEU A 54 2.13 21.06 -25.99
C LEU A 54 1.49 21.38 -24.64
N ALA A 55 1.08 22.64 -24.41
CA ALA A 55 0.35 23.02 -23.20
C ALA A 55 -0.93 22.20 -23.02
N ARG A 56 -1.71 22.00 -24.09
CA ARG A 56 -2.93 21.19 -24.08
C ARG A 56 -2.64 19.73 -23.75
N LEU A 57 -1.64 19.14 -24.40
CA LEU A 57 -1.26 17.74 -24.18
C LEU A 57 -0.84 17.50 -22.72
N ILE A 58 0.05 18.36 -22.21
CA ILE A 58 0.56 18.27 -20.84
C ILE A 58 -0.58 18.51 -19.82
N ALA A 59 -1.48 19.47 -20.07
CA ALA A 59 -2.64 19.72 -19.21
C ALA A 59 -3.53 18.49 -19.06
N VAL A 60 -3.86 17.82 -20.19
CA VAL A 60 -4.69 16.62 -20.17
C VAL A 60 -4.00 15.46 -19.47
N CYS A 61 -2.74 15.20 -19.75
CA CYS A 61 -1.99 14.11 -19.11
C CYS A 61 -1.81 14.36 -17.61
N LEU A 62 -1.39 15.57 -17.21
CA LEU A 62 -1.19 15.93 -15.81
C LEU A 62 -2.51 15.86 -15.03
N GLY A 63 -3.58 16.47 -15.55
CA GLY A 63 -4.88 16.47 -14.88
C GLY A 63 -5.48 15.07 -14.77
N SER A 64 -5.31 14.22 -15.79
CA SER A 64 -5.71 12.81 -15.74
C SER A 64 -4.92 12.01 -14.71
N LEU A 65 -3.60 12.25 -14.63
CA LEU A 65 -2.74 11.59 -13.64
C LEU A 65 -3.12 11.99 -12.20
N ILE A 66 -3.38 13.28 -11.97
CA ILE A 66 -3.88 13.80 -10.68
C ILE A 66 -5.24 13.17 -10.36
N ALA A 67 -6.15 13.08 -11.33
CA ALA A 67 -7.45 12.44 -11.15
C ALA A 67 -7.30 10.97 -10.74
N VAL A 68 -6.46 10.20 -11.44
CA VAL A 68 -6.14 8.80 -11.08
C VAL A 68 -5.59 8.70 -9.65
N ALA A 69 -4.67 9.58 -9.26
CA ALA A 69 -4.14 9.61 -7.90
C ALA A 69 -5.26 9.81 -6.86
N TRP A 70 -6.22 10.70 -7.12
CA TRP A 70 -7.38 10.93 -6.25
C TRP A 70 -8.36 9.74 -6.17
N LEU A 71 -8.40 8.88 -7.20
CA LEU A 71 -9.18 7.64 -7.17
C LEU A 71 -8.47 6.54 -6.37
N VAL A 72 -7.15 6.48 -6.46
CA VAL A 72 -6.29 5.42 -5.88
C VAL A 72 -6.01 5.66 -4.39
N VAL A 73 -5.67 6.90 -4.00
CA VAL A 73 -5.23 7.22 -2.64
C VAL A 73 -6.25 6.81 -1.55
N PRO A 74 -7.57 7.11 -1.68
CA PRO A 74 -8.55 6.73 -0.66
C PRO A 74 -8.71 5.20 -0.48
N LEU A 75 -8.36 4.42 -1.50
CA LEU A 75 -8.43 2.95 -1.45
C LEU A 75 -7.33 2.38 -0.54
N VAL A 76 -6.09 2.91 -0.63
CA VAL A 76 -4.98 2.51 0.24
C VAL A 76 -5.17 3.06 1.65
N ALA A 77 -5.53 4.34 1.73
CA ALA A 77 -5.62 5.08 2.98
C ALA A 77 -7.00 4.92 3.67
N SER A 78 -7.79 3.93 3.26
CA SER A 78 -9.15 3.74 3.78
C SER A 78 -9.14 3.62 5.31
N GLY A 79 -9.86 4.54 5.97
CA GLY A 79 -9.87 4.72 7.43
C GLY A 79 -9.07 5.93 7.96
N ALA A 80 -8.31 6.66 7.11
CA ALA A 80 -7.51 7.82 7.53
C ALA A 80 -8.33 9.12 7.70
N ASP A 81 -9.44 9.31 6.98
CA ASP A 81 -10.33 10.47 7.12
C ASP A 81 -11.80 10.03 7.25
N ALA A 82 -12.13 9.44 8.41
CA ALA A 82 -13.50 9.06 8.76
C ALA A 82 -14.34 10.25 9.26
N THR A 83 -13.83 11.48 9.23
CA THR A 83 -14.47 12.63 9.88
C THR A 83 -15.84 13.00 9.28
N LEU A 84 -16.07 12.67 8.01
CA LEU A 84 -17.31 12.95 7.28
C LEU A 84 -17.93 11.66 6.69
N ASP A 85 -17.70 10.51 7.32
CA ASP A 85 -18.26 9.23 6.87
C ASP A 85 -19.80 9.22 6.98
N PRO A 86 -20.56 8.92 5.91
CA PRO A 86 -22.03 8.89 5.97
C PRO A 86 -22.58 7.95 7.03
N GLU A 87 -21.91 6.82 7.33
CA GLU A 87 -22.34 5.87 8.35
C GLU A 87 -22.24 6.46 9.77
N LEU A 88 -21.18 7.22 10.07
CA LEU A 88 -21.00 7.91 11.36
C LEU A 88 -21.98 9.07 11.53
N LEU A 89 -22.42 9.67 10.42
CA LEU A 89 -23.33 10.80 10.41
C LEU A 89 -24.81 10.37 10.34
N ALA A 90 -25.10 9.10 10.11
CA ALA A 90 -26.46 8.57 9.98
C ALA A 90 -27.36 8.76 11.22
N PRO A 91 -26.86 8.76 12.47
CA PRO A 91 -27.68 9.08 13.63
C PRO A 91 -28.18 10.53 13.68
N TYR A 92 -27.59 11.43 12.89
CA TYR A 92 -27.96 12.85 12.86
C TYR A 92 -28.99 13.12 11.74
N PRO A 93 -29.90 14.09 11.92
CA PRO A 93 -30.95 14.43 10.95
C PRO A 93 -30.39 15.24 9.77
N LEU A 94 -29.41 14.69 9.06
CA LEU A 94 -28.76 15.30 7.90
C LEU A 94 -29.32 14.74 6.60
N ARG A 95 -29.55 15.62 5.62
CA ARG A 95 -29.95 15.20 4.27
C ARG A 95 -28.73 14.68 3.50
N PRO A 96 -28.86 13.68 2.61
CA PRO A 96 -27.75 13.17 1.79
C PRO A 96 -26.97 14.26 1.06
N ARG A 97 -27.67 15.22 0.45
CA ARG A 97 -27.06 16.40 -0.19
C ARG A 97 -26.22 17.28 0.74
N GLN A 98 -26.57 17.37 2.02
CA GLN A 98 -25.79 18.14 2.99
C GLN A 98 -24.47 17.42 3.32
N ILE A 99 -24.49 16.08 3.37
CA ILE A 99 -23.29 15.27 3.59
C ILE A 99 -22.39 15.31 2.36
N ALA A 100 -22.94 15.13 1.15
CA ALA A 100 -22.19 15.26 -0.10
C ALA A 100 -21.57 16.66 -0.25
N GLY A 101 -22.33 17.72 0.02
CA GLY A 101 -21.81 19.09 0.03
C GLY A 101 -20.72 19.33 1.07
N ALA A 102 -20.86 18.76 2.28
CA ALA A 102 -19.83 18.81 3.30
C ALA A 102 -18.57 18.03 2.92
N GLN A 103 -18.70 16.90 2.22
CA GLN A 103 -17.56 16.12 1.70
C GLN A 103 -16.84 16.87 0.56
N LEU A 104 -17.57 17.53 -0.35
CA LEU A 104 -16.98 18.40 -1.38
C LEU A 104 -16.22 19.56 -0.76
N ALA A 105 -16.88 20.38 0.06
CA ALA A 105 -16.24 21.53 0.70
C ALA A 105 -15.13 21.09 1.66
N GLY A 106 -15.33 19.97 2.35
CA GLY A 106 -14.35 19.36 3.24
C GLY A 106 -13.12 18.81 2.53
N SER A 107 -13.16 18.60 1.20
CA SER A 107 -11.96 18.22 0.44
C SER A 107 -10.91 19.33 0.42
N LEU A 108 -11.35 20.60 0.50
CA LEU A 108 -10.48 21.78 0.57
C LEU A 108 -9.95 22.04 1.98
N ILE A 109 -10.46 21.31 2.98
CA ILE A 109 -10.01 21.42 4.37
C ILE A 109 -8.89 20.40 4.58
N GLY A 110 -7.66 20.89 4.46
CA GLY A 110 -6.41 20.11 4.53
C GLY A 110 -5.36 20.73 3.61
N ILE A 111 -4.22 20.07 3.45
CA ILE A 111 -3.13 20.55 2.58
C ILE A 111 -3.29 20.03 1.16
N VAL A 112 -3.63 18.75 1.01
CA VAL A 112 -3.69 18.06 -0.29
C VAL A 112 -4.74 18.67 -1.22
N GLY A 113 -5.94 18.97 -0.72
CA GLY A 113 -7.05 19.52 -1.51
C GLY A 113 -6.71 20.87 -2.16
N PRO A 114 -6.35 21.90 -1.38
CA PRO A 114 -5.95 23.20 -1.92
C PRO A 114 -4.76 23.12 -2.86
N LEU A 115 -3.72 22.35 -2.54
CA LEU A 115 -2.56 22.19 -3.44
C LEU A 115 -2.95 21.54 -4.77
N THR A 116 -3.82 20.51 -4.73
CA THR A 116 -4.34 19.88 -5.96
C THR A 116 -5.14 20.89 -6.78
N LEU A 117 -6.04 21.64 -6.14
CA LEU A 117 -6.84 22.65 -6.84
C LEU A 117 -5.95 23.70 -7.51
N LEU A 118 -4.95 24.23 -6.81
CA LEU A 118 -4.00 25.18 -7.37
C LEU A 118 -3.20 24.59 -8.53
N ALA A 119 -2.76 23.33 -8.43
CA ALA A 119 -2.06 22.64 -9.50
C ALA A 119 -2.94 22.44 -10.74
N LEU A 120 -4.24 22.18 -10.56
CA LEU A 120 -5.22 22.02 -11.64
C LEU A 120 -5.68 23.34 -12.25
N LEU A 121 -5.51 24.47 -11.54
CA LEU A 121 -5.72 25.82 -12.08
C LEU A 121 -4.52 26.31 -12.89
N ALA A 122 -3.31 25.82 -12.63
CA ALA A 122 -2.09 26.25 -13.30
C ALA A 122 -2.15 26.20 -14.85
N PRO A 123 -2.73 25.16 -15.50
CA PRO A 123 -2.86 25.13 -16.96
C PRO A 123 -3.67 26.30 -17.54
N ALA A 124 -4.58 26.92 -16.78
CA ALA A 124 -5.36 28.05 -17.26
C ALA A 124 -4.50 29.27 -17.61
N PHE A 125 -3.28 29.36 -17.07
CA PHE A 125 -2.37 30.48 -17.32
C PHE A 125 -1.42 30.26 -18.51
N ALA A 126 -1.50 29.09 -19.17
CA ALA A 126 -0.70 28.79 -20.35
C ALA A 126 -1.21 29.49 -21.63
N TRP A 127 -2.44 30.01 -21.60
CA TRP A 127 -3.15 30.51 -22.79
C TRP A 127 -3.00 32.03 -22.95
N ALA A 128 -2.74 32.48 -24.18
CA ALA A 128 -2.69 33.91 -24.51
C ALA A 128 -4.09 34.55 -24.63
N SER A 129 -5.12 33.78 -25.00
CA SER A 129 -6.48 34.28 -25.16
C SER A 129 -7.18 34.46 -23.81
N PRO A 130 -7.71 35.66 -23.47
CA PRO A 130 -8.44 35.88 -22.23
C PRO A 130 -9.65 34.96 -22.06
N LEU A 131 -10.33 34.62 -23.15
CA LEU A 131 -11.46 33.69 -23.14
C LEU A 131 -11.00 32.27 -22.76
N ALA A 132 -9.87 31.81 -23.28
CA ALA A 132 -9.32 30.50 -22.95
C ALA A 132 -8.85 30.42 -21.48
N VAL A 133 -8.34 31.52 -20.92
CA VAL A 133 -8.02 31.62 -19.48
C VAL A 133 -9.30 31.48 -18.64
N ILE A 134 -10.35 32.26 -18.93
CA ILE A 134 -11.61 32.23 -18.18
C ILE A 134 -12.25 30.82 -18.26
N VAL A 135 -12.34 30.26 -19.47
CA VAL A 135 -12.85 28.90 -19.69
C VAL A 135 -11.96 27.87 -18.99
N GLY A 136 -10.64 28.07 -18.97
CA GLY A 136 -9.67 27.25 -18.25
C GLY A 136 -9.91 27.22 -16.75
N LEU A 137 -10.13 28.39 -16.13
CA LEU A 137 -10.42 28.48 -14.70
C LEU A 137 -11.75 27.80 -14.35
N VAL A 138 -12.80 28.03 -15.14
CA VAL A 138 -14.11 27.40 -14.92
C VAL A 138 -14.05 25.89 -15.11
N SER A 139 -13.44 25.43 -16.21
CA SER A 139 -13.27 24.00 -16.49
C SER A 139 -12.42 23.31 -15.42
N ALA A 140 -11.40 23.96 -14.89
CA ALA A 140 -10.58 23.41 -13.80
C ALA A 140 -11.36 23.28 -12.48
N LEU A 141 -12.20 24.25 -12.12
CA LEU A 141 -13.07 24.16 -10.94
C LEU A 141 -14.08 23.02 -11.06
N LEU A 142 -14.72 22.90 -12.22
CA LEU A 142 -15.66 21.80 -12.51
C LEU A 142 -14.95 20.45 -12.59
N GLY A 143 -13.75 20.41 -13.16
CA GLY A 143 -12.89 19.24 -13.22
C GLY A 143 -12.47 18.75 -11.83
N TYR A 144 -12.04 19.66 -10.96
CA TYR A 144 -11.74 19.35 -9.56
C TYR A 144 -12.97 18.76 -8.86
N ALA A 145 -14.15 19.37 -9.02
CA ALA A 145 -15.39 18.83 -8.47
C ALA A 145 -15.69 17.41 -8.98
N LEU A 146 -15.52 17.17 -10.29
CA LEU A 146 -15.70 15.85 -10.89
C LEU A 146 -14.71 14.82 -10.32
N VAL A 147 -13.44 15.18 -10.16
CA VAL A 147 -12.41 14.32 -9.54
C VAL A 147 -12.81 13.94 -8.12
N VAL A 148 -13.28 14.90 -7.31
CA VAL A 148 -13.74 14.61 -5.94
C VAL A 148 -14.96 13.69 -5.96
N VAL A 149 -15.92 13.91 -6.85
CA VAL A 149 -17.11 13.04 -7.00
C VAL A 149 -16.69 11.61 -7.36
N CYS A 150 -15.83 11.44 -8.37
CA CYS A 150 -15.32 10.12 -8.77
C CYS A 150 -14.58 9.42 -7.63
N SER A 151 -13.72 10.14 -6.91
CA SER A 151 -12.98 9.64 -5.74
C SER A 151 -13.93 9.12 -4.65
N ARG A 152 -15.03 9.85 -4.38
CA ARG A 152 -16.03 9.46 -3.37
C ARG A 152 -16.88 8.28 -3.80
N LEU A 153 -17.25 8.20 -5.08
CA LEU A 153 -17.96 7.04 -5.64
C LEU A 153 -17.12 5.77 -5.59
N VAL A 154 -15.83 5.86 -5.91
CA VAL A 154 -14.87 4.73 -5.81
C VAL A 154 -14.69 4.29 -4.36
N THR A 155 -14.64 5.24 -3.42
CA THR A 155 -14.58 4.94 -1.98
C THR A 155 -15.85 4.21 -1.53
N ALA A 156 -17.03 4.67 -1.94
CA ALA A 156 -18.30 4.05 -1.58
C ALA A 156 -18.45 2.64 -2.19
N LEU A 157 -18.03 2.44 -3.44
CA LEU A 157 -17.98 1.13 -4.08
C LEU A 157 -17.08 0.16 -3.29
N SER A 158 -15.94 0.64 -2.81
CA SER A 158 -15.00 -0.17 -2.03
C SER A 158 -15.57 -0.57 -0.67
N ILE A 159 -16.39 0.28 -0.05
CA ILE A 159 -17.14 -0.06 1.16
C ILE A 159 -18.20 -1.12 0.85
N ALA A 160 -18.93 -1.02 -0.25
CA ALA A 160 -19.93 -2.04 -0.65
C ALA A 160 -19.28 -3.42 -0.92
N LEU A 161 -18.06 -3.43 -1.47
CA LEU A 161 -17.28 -4.64 -1.70
C LEU A 161 -16.63 -5.21 -0.43
N ARG A 162 -16.70 -4.49 0.71
CA ARG A 162 -16.13 -4.91 2.00
C ARG A 162 -16.74 -6.19 2.58
N SER A 163 -17.97 -6.51 2.18
CA SER A 163 -18.60 -7.81 2.46
C SER A 163 -17.77 -9.01 1.96
N ARG A 164 -16.90 -8.78 0.96
CA ARG A 164 -15.94 -9.76 0.44
C ARG A 164 -14.52 -9.38 0.86
N ARG A 165 -14.13 -9.80 2.07
CA ARG A 165 -12.80 -9.57 2.65
C ARG A 165 -11.63 -9.79 1.66
N PHE A 166 -11.69 -10.85 0.86
CA PHE A 166 -10.70 -11.13 -0.20
C PHE A 166 -10.60 -10.02 -1.26
N VAL A 167 -11.73 -9.44 -1.69
CA VAL A 167 -11.76 -8.35 -2.68
C VAL A 167 -11.19 -7.07 -2.08
N THR A 168 -11.46 -6.79 -0.80
CA THR A 168 -10.91 -5.61 -0.12
C THR A 168 -9.40 -5.73 0.06
N GLU A 169 -8.92 -6.90 0.48
CA GLU A 169 -7.49 -7.20 0.60
C GLU A 169 -6.80 -7.13 -0.77
N ALA A 170 -7.39 -7.70 -1.83
CA ALA A 170 -6.88 -7.64 -3.19
C ALA A 170 -6.85 -6.21 -3.74
N ILE A 171 -7.90 -5.41 -3.53
CA ILE A 171 -7.92 -3.99 -3.94
C ILE A 171 -6.84 -3.22 -3.17
N GLY A 172 -6.77 -3.37 -1.85
CA GLY A 172 -5.75 -2.68 -1.05
C GLY A 172 -4.33 -3.03 -1.49
N ALA A 173 -4.08 -4.31 -1.77
CA ALA A 173 -2.84 -4.81 -2.34
C ALA A 173 -2.53 -4.22 -3.73
N VAL A 174 -3.46 -4.30 -4.67
CA VAL A 174 -3.30 -3.82 -6.06
C VAL A 174 -3.09 -2.31 -6.08
N VAL A 175 -3.78 -1.57 -5.24
CA VAL A 175 -3.68 -0.11 -5.17
C VAL A 175 -2.36 0.30 -4.50
N PHE A 176 -1.92 -0.41 -3.45
CA PHE A 176 -0.59 -0.19 -2.86
C PHE A 176 0.53 -0.53 -3.86
N LEU A 177 0.39 -1.65 -4.56
CA LEU A 177 1.25 -2.05 -5.68
C LEU A 177 1.33 -0.95 -6.73
N ALA A 178 0.18 -0.44 -7.19
CA ALA A 178 0.10 0.65 -8.15
C ALA A 178 0.79 1.91 -7.62
N ALA A 179 0.61 2.25 -6.34
CA ALA A 179 1.28 3.40 -5.72
C ALA A 179 2.80 3.23 -5.63
N MET A 180 3.30 2.03 -5.30
CA MET A 180 4.75 1.76 -5.27
C MET A 180 5.40 1.89 -6.63
N ILE A 181 4.71 1.46 -7.69
CA ILE A 181 5.25 1.47 -9.06
C ILE A 181 4.92 2.80 -9.78
N ALA A 182 4.06 3.64 -9.21
CA ALA A 182 3.62 4.89 -9.83
C ALA A 182 4.81 5.77 -10.23
N ALA A 183 5.78 5.99 -9.34
CA ALA A 183 6.95 6.84 -9.65
C ALA A 183 7.78 6.31 -10.84
N PRO A 184 8.28 5.07 -10.84
CA PRO A 184 9.03 4.54 -12.00
C PRO A 184 8.17 4.39 -13.25
N VAL A 185 6.86 4.11 -13.13
CA VAL A 185 5.94 4.15 -14.28
C VAL A 185 5.83 5.56 -14.83
N ILE A 186 5.68 6.58 -13.99
CA ILE A 186 5.61 7.97 -14.43
C ILE A 186 6.91 8.39 -15.12
N VAL A 187 8.07 7.97 -14.61
CA VAL A 187 9.38 8.26 -15.23
C VAL A 187 9.54 7.53 -16.57
N THR A 188 9.34 6.20 -16.61
CA THR A 188 9.41 5.39 -17.85
C THR A 188 8.44 5.86 -18.91
N VAL A 189 7.20 6.09 -18.52
CA VAL A 189 6.16 6.60 -19.41
C VAL A 189 6.51 8.02 -19.81
N GLY A 190 6.99 8.88 -18.92
CA GLY A 190 7.44 10.23 -19.26
C GLY A 190 8.54 10.25 -20.32
N GLU A 191 9.53 9.36 -20.21
CA GLU A 191 10.60 9.19 -21.20
C GLU A 191 10.08 8.59 -22.52
N GLY A 192 9.18 7.60 -22.48
CA GLY A 192 8.55 7.03 -23.69
C GLY A 192 7.60 8.00 -24.41
N LEU A 193 6.91 8.84 -23.63
CA LEU A 193 6.08 9.95 -24.09
C LEU A 193 6.91 11.16 -24.54
N ALA A 194 8.25 11.11 -24.45
CA ALA A 194 9.11 12.12 -25.07
C ALA A 194 8.97 12.12 -26.61
N SER A 195 8.40 11.04 -27.18
CA SER A 195 7.87 11.10 -28.54
C SER A 195 6.53 11.86 -28.55
N ALA A 196 6.48 12.98 -29.28
CA ALA A 196 5.27 13.81 -29.40
C ALA A 196 4.02 13.02 -29.84
N GLY A 197 4.19 11.94 -30.60
CA GLY A 197 3.11 11.06 -31.05
C GLY A 197 2.42 10.28 -29.93
N ALA A 198 3.17 9.66 -29.01
CA ALA A 198 2.58 8.87 -27.94
C ALA A 198 1.84 9.75 -26.91
N LEU A 199 2.41 10.92 -26.59
CA LEU A 199 1.76 11.92 -25.74
C LEU A 199 0.43 12.40 -26.34
N ARG A 200 0.41 12.63 -27.66
CA ARG A 200 -0.80 13.01 -28.40
C ARG A 200 -1.88 11.94 -28.30
N THR A 201 -1.56 10.67 -28.56
CA THR A 201 -2.54 9.57 -28.49
C THR A 201 -3.15 9.44 -27.09
N VAL A 202 -2.32 9.48 -26.04
CA VAL A 202 -2.79 9.38 -24.65
C VAL A 202 -3.69 10.55 -24.29
N ALA A 203 -3.29 11.77 -24.62
CA ALA A 203 -4.08 12.96 -24.34
C ALA A 203 -5.41 12.97 -25.11
N GLU A 204 -5.42 12.55 -26.37
CA GLU A 204 -6.64 12.50 -27.17
C GLU A 204 -7.67 11.52 -26.62
N VAL A 205 -7.25 10.33 -26.19
CA VAL A 205 -8.13 9.36 -25.53
C VAL A 205 -8.59 9.89 -24.17
N ALA A 206 -7.66 10.39 -23.34
CA ALA A 206 -7.96 10.88 -22.00
C ALA A 206 -8.93 12.08 -22.02
N ALA A 207 -8.87 12.94 -23.05
CA ALA A 207 -9.74 14.09 -23.22
C ALA A 207 -11.23 13.73 -23.43
N TRP A 208 -11.56 12.47 -23.72
CA TRP A 208 -12.94 11.98 -23.78
C TRP A 208 -13.39 11.25 -22.51
N THR A 209 -12.50 11.09 -21.53
CA THR A 209 -12.80 10.41 -20.27
C THR A 209 -13.18 11.40 -19.16
N PRO A 210 -13.92 10.98 -18.12
CA PRO A 210 -14.20 11.84 -16.97
C PRO A 210 -12.94 12.31 -16.22
N LEU A 211 -11.80 11.64 -16.41
CA LEU A 211 -10.53 11.99 -15.76
C LEU A 211 -9.78 13.12 -16.49
N GLY A 212 -9.94 13.20 -17.83
CA GLY A 212 -9.16 14.09 -18.68
C GLY A 212 -9.94 15.21 -19.38
N VAL A 213 -11.27 15.09 -19.48
CA VAL A 213 -12.10 16.00 -20.30
C VAL A 213 -11.96 17.47 -19.92
N ALA A 214 -11.94 17.80 -18.62
CA ALA A 214 -11.89 19.17 -18.14
C ALA A 214 -10.67 19.95 -18.64
N TRP A 215 -9.52 19.27 -18.73
CA TRP A 215 -8.23 19.88 -19.01
C TRP A 215 -8.01 20.14 -20.51
N SER A 216 -8.81 19.53 -21.37
CA SER A 216 -8.70 19.66 -22.83
C SER A 216 -9.42 20.90 -23.38
N ILE A 217 -10.49 21.34 -22.71
CA ILE A 217 -11.41 22.38 -23.18
C ILE A 217 -10.71 23.72 -23.48
N PRO A 218 -9.90 24.31 -22.57
CA PRO A 218 -9.27 25.60 -22.86
C PRO A 218 -8.23 25.52 -23.98
N GLY A 219 -7.54 24.38 -24.10
CA GLY A 219 -6.60 24.13 -25.19
C GLY A 219 -7.30 23.98 -26.55
N ASP A 220 -8.42 23.26 -26.61
CA ASP A 220 -9.23 23.14 -27.82
C ASP A 220 -9.73 24.51 -28.30
N LEU A 221 -10.11 25.39 -27.36
CA LEU A 221 -10.52 26.75 -27.66
C LEU A 221 -9.35 27.62 -28.13
N ALA A 222 -8.18 27.50 -27.49
CA ALA A 222 -6.96 28.21 -27.89
C ALA A 222 -6.46 27.79 -29.29
N LEU A 223 -6.68 26.53 -29.68
CA LEU A 223 -6.35 26.00 -31.00
C LEU A 223 -7.43 26.30 -32.07
N GLY A 224 -8.49 27.05 -31.73
CA GLY A 224 -9.56 27.43 -32.66
C GLY A 224 -10.64 26.36 -32.89
N ALA A 225 -10.59 25.23 -32.18
CA ALA A 225 -11.55 24.13 -32.29
C ALA A 225 -12.77 24.32 -31.37
N ALA A 226 -13.49 25.43 -31.52
CA ALA A 226 -14.60 25.79 -30.64
C ALA A 226 -15.72 24.73 -30.56
N GLY A 227 -16.02 24.05 -31.68
CA GLY A 227 -17.01 22.97 -31.69
C GLY A 227 -16.61 21.76 -30.84
N LEU A 228 -15.33 21.39 -30.87
CA LEU A 228 -14.76 20.32 -30.03
C LEU A 228 -14.77 20.72 -28.54
N ALA A 229 -14.36 21.96 -28.25
CA ALA A 229 -14.39 22.51 -26.90
C ALA A 229 -15.82 22.50 -26.31
N ALA A 230 -16.82 22.89 -27.11
CA ALA A 230 -18.23 22.86 -26.70
C ALA A 230 -18.72 21.42 -26.44
N ALA A 231 -18.37 20.46 -27.29
CA ALA A 231 -18.72 19.06 -27.10
C ALA A 231 -18.12 18.49 -25.80
N ARG A 232 -16.83 18.76 -25.53
CA ARG A 232 -16.14 18.33 -24.31
C ARG A 232 -16.64 19.07 -23.06
N ALA A 233 -17.03 20.33 -23.17
CA ALA A 233 -17.68 21.07 -22.08
C ALA A 233 -19.05 20.47 -21.74
N ALA A 234 -19.87 20.13 -22.74
CA ALA A 234 -21.13 19.43 -22.53
C ALA A 234 -20.91 18.05 -21.87
N LEU A 235 -19.88 17.33 -22.29
CA LEU A 235 -19.52 16.03 -21.71
C LEU A 235 -19.05 16.15 -20.25
N LEU A 236 -18.24 17.16 -19.92
CA LEU A 236 -17.84 17.47 -18.54
C LEU A 236 -19.06 17.71 -17.65
N LEU A 237 -20.01 18.53 -18.11
CA LEU A 237 -21.25 18.80 -17.38
C LEU A 237 -22.10 17.54 -17.23
N ALA A 238 -22.20 16.71 -18.27
CA ALA A 238 -22.91 15.44 -18.22
C ALA A 238 -22.29 14.48 -17.19
N TYR A 239 -20.96 14.32 -17.18
CA TYR A 239 -20.27 13.49 -16.19
C TYR A 239 -20.45 14.02 -14.77
N LEU A 240 -20.34 15.32 -14.57
CA LEU A 240 -20.53 15.93 -13.25
C LEU A 240 -21.97 15.76 -12.76
N ALA A 241 -22.96 16.02 -13.60
CA ALA A 241 -24.37 15.83 -13.27
C ALA A 241 -24.68 14.37 -12.94
N ALA A 242 -24.25 13.43 -13.78
CA ALA A 242 -24.42 11.99 -13.55
C ALA A 242 -23.73 11.56 -12.25
N GLY A 243 -22.48 11.99 -12.03
CA GLY A 243 -21.72 11.68 -10.83
C GLY A 243 -22.39 12.19 -9.55
N LEU A 244 -22.85 13.44 -9.54
CA LEU A 244 -23.58 14.04 -8.41
C LEU A 244 -24.90 13.29 -8.13
N LEU A 245 -25.64 12.90 -9.18
CA LEU A 245 -26.89 12.14 -9.05
C LEU A 245 -26.68 10.72 -8.51
N VAL A 246 -25.61 10.05 -8.94
CA VAL A 246 -25.25 8.73 -8.42
C VAL A 246 -24.77 8.86 -6.98
N TRP A 247 -23.95 9.87 -6.68
CA TRP A 247 -23.40 10.06 -5.34
C TRP A 247 -24.47 10.39 -4.30
N ASP A 248 -25.45 11.23 -4.64
CA ASP A 248 -26.60 11.52 -3.76
C ASP A 248 -27.37 10.24 -3.40
N ARG A 249 -27.59 9.35 -4.39
CA ARG A 249 -28.24 8.04 -4.18
C ARG A 249 -27.40 7.09 -3.34
N VAL A 250 -26.09 7.05 -3.57
CA VAL A 250 -25.16 6.20 -2.81
C VAL A 250 -25.11 6.64 -1.35
N VAL A 251 -25.03 7.94 -1.08
CA VAL A 251 -25.04 8.48 0.30
C VAL A 251 -26.40 8.20 0.96
N ALA A 252 -27.51 8.38 0.26
CA ALA A 252 -28.84 8.03 0.77
C ALA A 252 -28.96 6.52 1.11
N HIS A 253 -28.38 5.65 0.28
CA HIS A 253 -28.34 4.23 0.54
C HIS A 253 -27.50 3.88 1.79
N GLN A 254 -26.31 4.48 1.93
CA GLN A 254 -25.43 4.26 3.09
C GLN A 254 -26.07 4.68 4.42
N ILE A 255 -26.77 5.82 4.44
CA ILE A 255 -27.46 6.31 5.65
C ILE A 255 -28.67 5.44 6.01
N SER A 256 -29.35 4.85 5.02
CA SER A 256 -30.53 4.01 5.25
C SER A 256 -30.22 2.55 5.61
N HIS A 257 -29.00 2.07 5.31
CA HIS A 257 -28.60 0.67 5.48
C HIS A 257 -27.42 0.50 6.46
N VAL A 258 -27.34 1.37 7.47
CA VAL A 258 -26.30 1.32 8.51
C VAL A 258 -26.32 -0.04 9.22
N GLY A 259 -25.16 -0.69 9.30
CA GLY A 259 -25.00 -2.00 9.96
C GLY A 259 -25.29 -3.23 9.07
N GLN A 260 -25.90 -3.07 7.89
CA GLN A 260 -26.17 -4.23 7.00
C GLN A 260 -24.93 -4.66 6.21
N SER A 261 -23.96 -3.76 6.00
CA SER A 261 -22.70 -4.03 5.28
C SER A 261 -21.77 -5.04 5.97
N GLY A 262 -21.99 -5.34 7.25
CA GLY A 262 -21.23 -6.34 8.02
C GLY A 262 -22.00 -7.63 8.35
N GLY A 263 -23.29 -7.70 7.99
CA GLY A 263 -24.23 -8.69 8.50
C GLY A 263 -24.93 -9.52 7.44
N SER A 264 -24.36 -9.67 6.23
CA SER A 264 -24.88 -10.71 5.33
C SER A 264 -24.49 -12.06 5.90
N ALA A 265 -25.47 -12.63 6.62
CA ALA A 265 -25.53 -14.00 7.07
C ALA A 265 -25.01 -14.90 5.96
N ARG A 266 -23.78 -15.39 6.13
CA ARG A 266 -23.34 -16.59 5.45
C ARG A 266 -24.13 -17.73 6.08
N SER A 267 -25.37 -17.88 5.61
CA SER A 267 -26.14 -19.11 5.66
C SER A 267 -25.19 -20.25 5.30
N THR A 268 -24.79 -21.00 6.33
CA THR A 268 -24.99 -22.45 6.47
C THR A 268 -24.93 -23.32 5.20
N ARG A 269 -24.10 -22.97 4.23
CA ARG A 269 -23.57 -23.93 3.24
C ARG A 269 -22.08 -24.11 3.45
N SER A 270 -21.75 -24.56 4.67
CA SER A 270 -20.62 -25.43 4.90
C SER A 270 -20.96 -26.79 4.29
N GLY A 271 -20.92 -26.89 2.95
CA GLY A 271 -20.69 -28.19 2.33
C GLY A 271 -19.29 -28.61 2.74
N THR A 272 -19.19 -29.64 3.58
CA THR A 272 -18.02 -30.47 3.94
C THR A 272 -16.70 -30.19 3.21
N SER A 273 -16.16 -28.97 3.32
CA SER A 273 -14.74 -28.76 3.07
C SER A 273 -14.05 -29.46 4.22
N GLY A 274 -13.10 -30.36 3.95
CA GLY A 274 -12.34 -31.03 5.00
C GLY A 274 -11.74 -30.04 6.01
N VAL A 275 -11.04 -30.54 7.04
CA VAL A 275 -10.45 -29.76 8.13
C VAL A 275 -9.47 -28.63 7.70
N GLY A 276 -9.30 -28.38 6.40
CA GLY A 276 -8.54 -27.28 5.83
C GLY A 276 -7.05 -27.54 5.97
N ALA A 277 -6.28 -26.50 6.31
CA ALA A 277 -4.86 -26.65 6.63
C ALA A 277 -4.63 -27.73 7.71
N LEU A 278 -5.55 -27.90 8.68
CA LEU A 278 -5.41 -28.93 9.72
C LEU A 278 -5.42 -30.36 9.17
N GLY A 279 -5.96 -30.60 7.96
CA GLY A 279 -5.89 -31.89 7.28
C GLY A 279 -4.61 -32.11 6.48
N LEU A 280 -3.77 -31.08 6.29
CA LEU A 280 -2.52 -31.15 5.52
C LEU A 280 -1.28 -31.33 6.41
N PHE A 281 -1.36 -30.94 7.68
CA PHE A 281 -0.25 -31.07 8.62
C PHE A 281 -0.38 -32.34 9.48
N PRO A 282 0.74 -32.94 9.93
CA PRO A 282 0.70 -34.09 10.82
C PRO A 282 -0.11 -33.83 12.09
N ALA A 283 -0.81 -34.86 12.60
CA ALA A 283 -1.58 -34.82 13.84
C ALA A 283 -0.67 -34.79 15.09
N THR A 284 0.13 -33.73 15.21
CA THR A 284 1.05 -33.46 16.30
C THR A 284 0.80 -32.04 16.83
N PRO A 285 1.20 -31.72 18.07
CA PRO A 285 1.06 -30.37 18.61
C PRO A 285 1.71 -29.29 17.72
N ALA A 286 2.91 -29.56 17.20
CA ALA A 286 3.60 -28.66 16.27
C ALA A 286 2.86 -28.53 14.93
N GLY A 287 2.30 -29.63 14.40
CA GLY A 287 1.51 -29.62 13.17
C GLY A 287 0.23 -28.78 13.29
N ALA A 288 -0.47 -28.85 14.43
CA ALA A 288 -1.64 -28.01 14.68
C ALA A 288 -1.29 -26.52 14.72
N VAL A 289 -0.17 -26.17 15.39
CA VAL A 289 0.33 -24.79 15.41
C VAL A 289 0.79 -24.33 14.02
N ALA A 290 1.40 -25.22 13.23
CA ALA A 290 1.80 -24.91 11.85
C ALA A 290 0.59 -24.64 10.94
N ALA A 291 -0.44 -25.48 11.02
CA ALA A 291 -1.70 -25.29 10.29
C ALA A 291 -2.40 -23.97 10.64
N ARG A 292 -2.42 -23.61 11.94
CA ARG A 292 -2.95 -22.33 12.39
C ARG A 292 -2.13 -21.16 11.85
N THR A 293 -0.81 -21.22 11.99
CA THR A 293 0.11 -20.16 11.57
C THR A 293 0.04 -19.93 10.06
N SER A 294 0.06 -20.99 9.25
CA SER A 294 -0.06 -20.86 7.79
C SER A 294 -1.42 -20.27 7.38
N THR A 295 -2.49 -20.65 8.07
CA THR A 295 -3.82 -20.07 7.86
C THR A 295 -3.84 -18.58 8.17
N TYR A 296 -3.19 -18.13 9.25
CA TYR A 296 -3.10 -16.71 9.61
C TYR A 296 -2.28 -15.92 8.60
N VAL A 297 -1.13 -16.44 8.18
CA VAL A 297 -0.27 -15.82 7.17
C VAL A 297 -1.02 -15.59 5.86
N LEU A 298 -1.91 -16.50 5.46
CA LEU A 298 -2.69 -16.39 4.22
C LEU A 298 -3.95 -15.51 4.36
N LYS A 299 -4.64 -15.57 5.51
CA LYS A 299 -5.97 -14.95 5.69
C LYS A 299 -6.00 -13.66 6.50
N ASP A 300 -4.94 -13.33 7.23
CA ASP A 300 -4.88 -12.11 8.03
C ASP A 300 -4.28 -10.95 7.20
N PRO A 301 -5.03 -9.86 6.91
CA PRO A 301 -4.54 -8.68 6.20
C PRO A 301 -3.24 -8.14 6.78
N ARG A 302 -3.05 -8.26 8.09
CA ARG A 302 -1.88 -7.74 8.80
C ARG A 302 -0.61 -8.49 8.42
N MET A 303 -0.74 -9.75 8.01
CA MET A 303 0.36 -10.66 7.70
C MET A 303 0.48 -10.92 6.19
N ASN A 304 -0.65 -11.08 5.50
CA ASN A 304 -0.69 -11.40 4.08
C ASN A 304 -0.29 -10.22 3.19
N LEU A 305 -0.42 -8.98 3.68
CA LEU A 305 -0.01 -7.79 2.93
C LEU A 305 1.45 -7.89 2.49
N ASN A 306 2.34 -8.40 3.35
CA ASN A 306 3.75 -8.61 3.01
C ASN A 306 3.98 -9.69 1.95
N LEU A 307 3.08 -10.69 1.84
CA LEU A 307 3.14 -11.67 0.75
C LEU A 307 2.81 -11.01 -0.59
N VAL A 308 1.81 -10.13 -0.61
CA VAL A 308 1.42 -9.44 -1.84
C VAL A 308 2.47 -8.42 -2.30
N MET A 309 3.31 -7.94 -1.38
CA MET A 309 4.44 -7.09 -1.73
C MET A 309 5.54 -7.79 -2.52
N VAL A 310 5.66 -9.12 -2.44
CA VAL A 310 6.71 -9.84 -3.19
C VAL A 310 6.47 -9.73 -4.71
N PRO A 311 5.29 -10.04 -5.26
CA PRO A 311 4.94 -9.69 -6.64
C PRO A 311 5.09 -8.20 -6.98
N ALA A 312 4.90 -7.31 -6.01
CA ALA A 312 5.08 -5.88 -6.23
C ALA A 312 6.51 -5.48 -6.52
N LEU A 313 7.44 -6.04 -5.75
CA LEU A 313 8.87 -5.83 -5.95
C LEU A 313 9.30 -6.29 -7.35
N PHE A 314 8.73 -7.39 -7.86
CA PHE A 314 9.02 -7.83 -9.22
C PHE A 314 8.71 -6.77 -10.27
N VAL A 315 7.48 -6.27 -10.27
CA VAL A 315 7.04 -5.30 -11.28
C VAL A 315 7.88 -4.03 -11.13
N LEU A 316 8.08 -3.56 -9.89
CA LEU A 316 8.89 -2.39 -9.59
C LEU A 316 10.33 -2.52 -10.14
N PHE A 317 11.04 -3.57 -9.77
CA PHE A 317 12.43 -3.78 -10.19
C PHE A 317 12.56 -4.17 -11.67
N TYR A 318 11.52 -4.74 -12.28
CA TYR A 318 11.47 -4.97 -13.72
C TYR A 318 11.48 -3.65 -14.49
N PHE A 319 10.64 -2.68 -14.11
CA PHE A 319 10.67 -1.36 -14.75
C PHE A 319 11.98 -0.62 -14.49
N PHE A 320 12.54 -0.68 -13.28
CA PHE A 320 13.86 -0.09 -13.02
C PHE A 320 14.97 -0.71 -13.86
N ALA A 321 14.96 -2.04 -14.05
CA ALA A 321 15.92 -2.72 -14.90
C ALA A 321 15.81 -2.31 -16.36
N ARG A 322 14.60 -1.98 -16.83
CA ARG A 322 14.39 -1.45 -18.20
C ARG A 322 14.91 -0.03 -18.37
N LEU A 323 14.81 0.82 -17.34
CA LEU A 323 15.31 2.20 -17.37
C LEU A 323 16.84 2.29 -17.38
N ASN A 324 17.51 1.44 -16.62
CA ASN A 324 18.94 1.60 -16.34
C ASN A 324 19.84 0.71 -17.22
N GLU A 325 19.27 0.08 -18.25
CA GLU A 325 19.92 -0.94 -19.11
C GLU A 325 20.64 -2.08 -18.33
N GLY A 326 20.37 -2.19 -17.03
CA GLY A 326 21.15 -2.98 -16.08
C GLY A 326 20.28 -3.99 -15.34
N GLY A 327 20.44 -5.28 -15.63
CA GLY A 327 19.71 -6.37 -14.96
C GLY A 327 20.10 -6.63 -13.51
N PHE A 328 20.92 -5.78 -12.86
CA PHE A 328 21.35 -5.98 -11.47
C PHE A 328 20.21 -5.78 -10.46
N GLN A 329 19.32 -4.83 -10.75
CA GLN A 329 18.17 -4.48 -9.91
C GLN A 329 17.21 -5.66 -9.69
N LEU A 330 16.99 -6.48 -10.72
CA LEU A 330 16.24 -7.73 -10.62
C LEU A 330 16.92 -8.74 -9.68
N GLY A 331 18.25 -8.71 -9.57
CA GLY A 331 19.08 -9.38 -8.54
C GLY A 331 18.56 -9.25 -7.13
N LEU A 332 18.01 -8.08 -6.80
CA LEU A 332 17.66 -7.72 -5.44
C LEU A 332 16.26 -8.20 -5.04
N VAL A 333 15.42 -8.65 -5.99
CA VAL A 333 14.03 -9.05 -5.71
C VAL A 333 13.99 -10.21 -4.71
N GLY A 334 14.79 -11.25 -4.89
CA GLY A 334 14.86 -12.39 -3.96
C GLY A 334 15.27 -11.99 -2.53
N PRO A 335 16.45 -11.36 -2.35
CA PRO A 335 16.94 -10.98 -1.02
C PRO A 335 16.03 -9.95 -0.33
N ILE A 336 15.52 -8.94 -1.04
CA ILE A 336 14.60 -7.95 -0.45
C ILE A 336 13.29 -8.62 -0.05
N SER A 337 12.76 -9.54 -0.85
CA SER A 337 11.57 -10.32 -0.48
C SER A 337 11.80 -11.13 0.79
N ALA A 338 12.98 -11.75 0.94
CA ALA A 338 13.35 -12.49 2.14
C ALA A 338 13.41 -11.59 3.38
N VAL A 339 14.02 -10.40 3.28
CA VAL A 339 14.06 -9.41 4.38
C VAL A 339 12.64 -8.96 4.76
N LEU A 340 11.82 -8.64 3.76
CA LEU A 340 10.45 -8.15 3.97
C LEU A 340 9.58 -9.17 4.70
N LEU A 341 9.63 -10.44 4.29
CA LEU A 341 8.81 -11.50 4.88
C LEU A 341 9.29 -11.94 6.27
N THR A 342 10.61 -11.90 6.48
CA THR A 342 11.23 -12.24 7.77
C THR A 342 10.61 -11.47 8.92
N TRP A 343 10.30 -10.19 8.73
CA TRP A 343 9.89 -9.30 9.81
C TRP A 343 8.59 -9.73 10.50
N VAL A 344 7.64 -10.28 9.74
CA VAL A 344 6.36 -10.77 10.28
C VAL A 344 6.57 -11.85 11.34
N THR A 345 7.64 -12.64 11.20
CA THR A 345 7.93 -13.76 12.11
C THR A 345 8.37 -13.28 13.50
N CYS A 346 9.01 -12.11 13.59
CA CYS A 346 9.40 -11.47 14.86
C CYS A 346 8.18 -11.03 15.69
N TYR A 347 7.01 -10.93 15.07
CA TYR A 347 5.76 -10.51 15.71
C TYR A 347 4.74 -11.63 15.85
N ALA A 348 5.14 -12.88 15.61
CA ALA A 348 4.23 -14.02 15.52
C ALA A 348 3.27 -14.13 16.72
N VAL A 349 3.77 -13.96 17.94
CA VAL A 349 2.94 -14.01 19.16
C VAL A 349 2.11 -12.75 19.34
N SER A 350 2.67 -11.58 18.99
CA SER A 350 1.95 -10.31 19.05
C SER A 350 0.71 -10.31 18.13
N TYR A 351 0.80 -10.92 16.95
CA TYR A 351 -0.33 -11.02 16.02
C TYR A 351 -1.46 -11.93 16.51
N ASP A 352 -1.15 -12.95 17.32
CA ASP A 352 -2.17 -13.80 17.97
C ASP A 352 -2.99 -13.02 18.99
N ASN A 353 -2.43 -11.93 19.53
CA ASN A 353 -3.09 -11.09 20.52
C ASN A 353 -3.65 -11.94 21.70
N THR A 354 -4.86 -11.71 22.18
CA THR A 354 -5.51 -12.49 23.24
C THR A 354 -5.74 -13.95 22.88
N ALA A 355 -5.73 -14.32 21.59
CA ALA A 355 -5.84 -15.72 21.15
C ALA A 355 -4.56 -16.54 21.45
N PHE A 356 -3.50 -15.89 21.92
CA PHE A 356 -2.33 -16.55 22.49
C PHE A 356 -2.64 -17.31 23.79
N SER A 357 -3.71 -16.95 24.51
CA SER A 357 -4.20 -17.68 25.69
C SER A 357 -4.35 -19.18 25.44
N LEU A 358 -4.81 -19.57 24.23
CA LEU A 358 -4.95 -20.98 23.82
C LEU A 358 -3.62 -21.75 23.85
N HIS A 359 -2.50 -21.08 23.60
CA HIS A 359 -1.19 -21.72 23.65
C HIS A 359 -0.67 -21.84 25.09
N VAL A 360 -1.05 -20.88 25.95
CA VAL A 360 -0.65 -20.86 27.35
C VAL A 360 -1.44 -21.88 28.17
N THR A 361 -2.72 -22.09 27.87
CA THR A 361 -3.59 -23.02 28.61
C THR A 361 -3.52 -24.46 28.10
N ALA A 362 -3.08 -24.68 26.85
CA ALA A 362 -2.87 -26.01 26.31
C ALA A 362 -1.56 -26.62 26.83
N PRO A 363 -1.47 -27.97 26.96
CA PRO A 363 -0.24 -28.66 27.34
C PRO A 363 0.77 -28.70 26.17
N LEU A 364 1.25 -27.53 25.75
CA LEU A 364 2.18 -27.34 24.66
C LEU A 364 3.60 -27.08 25.19
N SER A 365 4.56 -27.91 24.77
CA SER A 365 5.97 -27.59 24.99
C SER A 365 6.37 -26.35 24.17
N GLY A 366 7.30 -25.55 24.69
CA GLY A 366 7.79 -24.37 23.99
C GLY A 366 8.40 -24.75 22.64
N ARG A 367 9.11 -25.89 22.58
CA ARG A 367 9.70 -26.39 21.32
C ARG A 367 8.63 -26.74 20.28
N ALA A 368 7.51 -27.34 20.68
CA ALA A 368 6.43 -27.68 19.75
C ALA A 368 5.75 -26.42 19.18
N ASP A 369 5.50 -25.42 20.02
CA ASP A 369 4.94 -24.13 19.58
C ASP A 369 5.90 -23.40 18.63
N ARG A 370 7.19 -23.33 18.96
CA ARG A 370 8.21 -22.68 18.12
C ARG A 370 8.41 -23.39 16.79
N TRP A 371 8.55 -24.72 16.77
CA TRP A 371 8.64 -25.48 15.52
C TRP A 371 7.39 -25.32 14.66
N GLY A 372 6.21 -25.40 15.28
CA GLY A 372 4.95 -25.21 14.57
C GLY A 372 4.89 -23.86 13.86
N ARG A 373 5.26 -22.77 14.52
CA ARG A 373 5.28 -21.44 13.91
C ARG A 373 6.30 -21.32 12.79
N VAL A 374 7.54 -21.76 13.03
CA VAL A 374 8.61 -21.74 12.01
C VAL A 374 8.19 -22.50 10.76
N VAL A 375 7.62 -23.70 10.92
CA VAL A 375 7.12 -24.51 9.80
C VAL A 375 5.93 -23.84 9.12
N GLY A 376 4.98 -23.32 9.90
CA GLY A 376 3.78 -22.66 9.36
C GLY A 376 4.09 -21.41 8.53
N PHE A 377 5.04 -20.58 8.97
CA PHE A 377 5.58 -19.48 8.16
C PHE A 377 6.38 -20.00 6.97
N GLY A 378 7.29 -20.95 7.22
CA GLY A 378 8.22 -21.48 6.23
C GLY A 378 7.53 -22.07 5.00
N VAL A 379 6.46 -22.85 5.19
CA VAL A 379 5.68 -23.49 4.11
C VAL A 379 5.07 -22.48 3.15
N VAL A 380 4.81 -21.24 3.59
CA VAL A 380 4.26 -20.18 2.74
C VAL A 380 5.36 -19.26 2.21
N MET A 381 6.23 -18.78 3.09
CA MET A 381 7.19 -17.73 2.76
C MET A 381 8.41 -18.25 1.99
N VAL A 382 8.92 -19.45 2.31
CA VAL A 382 10.12 -19.99 1.65
C VAL A 382 9.87 -20.29 0.16
N PRO A 383 8.79 -20.98 -0.25
CA PRO A 383 8.50 -21.19 -1.67
C PRO A 383 8.32 -19.88 -2.43
N LEU A 384 7.69 -18.88 -1.80
CA LEU A 384 7.51 -17.56 -2.39
C LEU A 384 8.86 -16.85 -2.63
N VAL A 385 9.79 -16.93 -1.67
CA VAL A 385 11.16 -16.39 -1.83
C VAL A 385 11.96 -17.15 -2.89
N VAL A 386 11.82 -18.47 -2.96
CA VAL A 386 12.46 -19.29 -4.00
C VAL A 386 11.96 -18.89 -5.38
N ALA A 387 10.63 -18.82 -5.56
CA ALA A 387 10.03 -18.34 -6.80
C ALA A 387 10.49 -16.91 -7.12
N ALA A 388 10.57 -16.04 -6.09
CA ALA A 388 11.01 -14.67 -6.26
C ALA A 388 12.45 -14.56 -6.77
N SER A 389 13.34 -15.36 -6.20
CA SER A 389 14.75 -15.41 -6.58
C SER A 389 14.95 -16.03 -7.97
N VAL A 390 14.29 -17.15 -8.27
CA VAL A 390 14.45 -17.85 -9.57
C VAL A 390 13.89 -17.02 -10.72
N VAL A 391 12.64 -16.56 -10.61
CA VAL A 391 11.97 -15.81 -11.69
C VAL A 391 12.71 -14.51 -11.96
N SER A 392 13.23 -13.83 -10.94
CA SER A 392 13.94 -12.56 -11.14
C SER A 392 15.26 -12.76 -11.89
N MET A 393 15.99 -13.85 -11.64
CA MET A 393 17.22 -14.20 -12.36
C MET A 393 16.98 -14.67 -13.80
N LEU A 394 15.87 -15.36 -14.04
CA LEU A 394 15.46 -15.70 -15.40
C LEU A 394 15.09 -14.44 -16.20
N LEU A 395 14.29 -13.54 -15.62
CA LEU A 395 13.94 -12.26 -16.26
C LEU A 395 15.14 -11.34 -16.47
N ALA A 396 16.15 -11.42 -15.61
CA ALA A 396 17.41 -10.69 -15.76
C ALA A 396 18.35 -11.29 -16.83
N GLY A 397 17.99 -12.42 -17.46
CA GLY A 397 18.87 -13.14 -18.39
C GLY A 397 20.09 -13.78 -17.73
N ARG A 398 20.09 -13.94 -16.40
CA ARG A 398 21.23 -14.39 -15.58
C ARG A 398 20.94 -15.72 -14.89
N ALA A 399 20.50 -16.71 -15.67
CA ALA A 399 20.18 -18.05 -15.13
C ALA A 399 21.35 -18.69 -14.37
N ALA A 400 22.59 -18.45 -14.80
CA ALA A 400 23.77 -18.93 -14.10
C ALA A 400 23.89 -18.40 -12.65
N ALA A 401 23.35 -17.21 -12.35
CA ALA A 401 23.40 -16.57 -11.02
C ALA A 401 22.25 -17.00 -10.08
N ILE A 402 21.42 -17.97 -10.48
CA ILE A 402 20.33 -18.47 -9.62
C ILE A 402 20.85 -19.02 -8.27
N PRO A 403 21.92 -19.84 -8.20
CA PRO A 403 22.37 -20.41 -6.93
C PRO A 403 22.80 -19.35 -5.91
N VAL A 404 23.58 -18.34 -6.32
CA VAL A 404 24.03 -17.25 -5.43
C VAL A 404 22.85 -16.45 -4.91
N ASN A 405 21.87 -16.16 -5.76
CA ASN A 405 20.68 -15.41 -5.37
C ASN A 405 19.82 -16.22 -4.40
N LEU A 406 19.62 -17.51 -4.67
CA LEU A 406 18.91 -18.42 -3.77
C LEU A 406 19.65 -18.55 -2.44
N GLY A 407 20.97 -18.67 -2.43
CA GLY A 407 21.75 -18.78 -1.20
C GLY A 407 21.61 -17.56 -0.31
N LEU A 408 21.69 -16.36 -0.88
CA LEU A 408 21.43 -15.12 -0.15
C LEU A 408 19.99 -15.05 0.36
N SER A 409 19.02 -15.30 -0.50
CA SER A 409 17.59 -15.18 -0.17
C SER A 409 17.14 -16.20 0.88
N LEU A 410 17.55 -17.48 0.72
CA LEU A 410 17.28 -18.56 1.66
C LEU A 410 18.02 -18.36 2.97
N GLY A 411 19.28 -17.92 2.92
CA GLY A 411 20.04 -17.58 4.13
C GLY A 411 19.34 -16.53 4.97
N ILE A 412 18.84 -15.46 4.32
CA ILE A 412 18.11 -14.39 5.01
C ILE A 412 16.79 -14.90 5.61
N ILE A 413 15.92 -15.55 4.83
CA ILE A 413 14.59 -15.95 5.33
C ILE A 413 14.68 -17.03 6.43
N LEU A 414 15.63 -17.98 6.32
CA LEU A 414 15.84 -19.00 7.34
C LEU A 414 16.41 -18.39 8.63
N THR A 415 17.42 -17.53 8.50
CA THR A 415 17.96 -16.76 9.64
C THR A 415 16.84 -15.96 10.31
N GLY A 416 16.00 -15.33 9.50
CA GLY A 416 14.82 -14.60 9.91
C GLY A 416 13.84 -15.42 10.72
N LEU A 417 13.48 -16.60 10.24
CA LEU A 417 12.61 -17.55 10.95
C LEU A 417 13.21 -17.95 12.31
N GLY A 418 14.52 -18.18 12.38
CA GLY A 418 15.22 -18.51 13.62
C GLY A 418 15.26 -17.35 14.62
N VAL A 419 15.60 -16.15 14.16
CA VAL A 419 15.57 -14.93 14.98
C VAL A 419 14.14 -14.64 15.46
N GLY A 420 13.15 -14.75 14.58
CA GLY A 420 11.74 -14.54 14.90
C GLY A 420 11.21 -15.52 15.94
N ALA A 421 11.68 -16.78 15.93
CA ALA A 421 11.32 -17.77 16.95
C ALA A 421 11.69 -17.33 18.37
N VAL A 422 12.79 -16.57 18.54
CA VAL A 422 13.24 -16.01 19.82
C VAL A 422 12.60 -14.64 20.07
N ALA A 423 12.70 -13.73 19.11
CA ALA A 423 12.29 -12.34 19.24
C ALA A 423 10.81 -12.20 19.61
N SER A 424 9.94 -13.01 18.99
CA SER A 424 8.48 -12.97 19.21
C SER A 424 8.05 -13.39 20.61
N VAL A 425 8.91 -14.07 21.37
CA VAL A 425 8.65 -14.46 22.77
C VAL A 425 9.37 -13.55 23.75
N ARG A 426 10.50 -12.97 23.32
CA ARG A 426 11.27 -12.07 24.17
C ARG A 426 10.63 -10.68 24.28
N TYR A 427 10.05 -10.20 23.20
CA TYR A 427 9.50 -8.86 23.05
C TYR A 427 8.07 -8.89 22.50
N ALA A 428 7.14 -8.30 23.25
CA ALA A 428 5.78 -8.07 22.80
C ALA A 428 5.73 -6.73 22.05
N TYR A 429 5.64 -6.80 20.72
CA TYR A 429 5.55 -5.59 19.90
C TYR A 429 4.10 -5.11 19.77
N PRO A 430 3.87 -3.79 19.75
CA PRO A 430 2.54 -3.24 19.53
C PRO A 430 2.16 -3.43 18.06
N VAL A 431 1.29 -4.40 17.79
CA VAL A 431 0.74 -4.66 16.44
C VAL A 431 -0.73 -4.25 16.37
N PRO A 432 -1.28 -3.96 15.17
CA PRO A 432 -2.71 -3.68 15.03
C PRO A 432 -3.56 -4.84 15.58
N PRO A 433 -4.63 -4.58 16.35
CA PRO A 433 -5.47 -5.63 16.91
C PRO A 433 -6.24 -6.38 15.79
N PRO A 434 -6.78 -7.57 16.10
CA PRO A 434 -7.58 -8.32 15.14
C PRO A 434 -8.73 -7.47 14.55
N GLY A 435 -8.87 -7.47 13.23
CA GLY A 435 -9.91 -6.70 12.53
C GLY A 435 -9.56 -5.23 12.24
N ALA A 436 -8.45 -4.70 12.77
CA ALA A 436 -7.95 -3.38 12.40
C ALA A 436 -7.18 -3.41 11.05
N SER A 437 -7.08 -2.25 10.40
CA SER A 437 -6.27 -2.07 9.20
C SER A 437 -4.78 -2.36 9.48
N PRO A 438 -4.04 -3.02 8.56
CA PRO A 438 -2.60 -3.21 8.68
C PRO A 438 -1.81 -1.92 8.89
N TRP A 439 -2.31 -0.81 8.34
CA TRP A 439 -1.68 0.51 8.39
C TRP A 439 -1.92 1.27 9.71
N LYS A 440 -2.80 0.75 10.57
CA LYS A 440 -3.12 1.41 11.84
C LYS A 440 -1.97 1.20 12.83
N THR A 441 -1.12 2.20 12.95
CA THR A 441 -0.05 2.19 13.96
C THR A 441 -0.67 2.30 15.36
N GLN A 442 -0.35 1.35 16.24
CA GLN A 442 -0.73 1.44 17.64
C GLN A 442 0.05 2.58 18.30
N ARG A 443 -0.67 3.48 18.98
CA ARG A 443 -0.03 4.56 19.74
C ARG A 443 0.63 3.94 20.96
N ASN A 444 1.95 3.78 20.90
CA ASN A 444 2.76 3.36 22.04
C ASN A 444 3.81 4.44 22.34
N GLY A 445 3.94 4.85 23.60
CA GLY A 445 4.95 5.82 24.07
C GLY A 445 6.40 5.34 23.92
N ALA A 446 6.60 4.05 23.64
CA ALA A 446 7.91 3.43 23.43
C ALA A 446 8.39 3.44 21.95
N GLY A 447 7.98 4.43 21.14
CA GLY A 447 8.28 4.48 19.70
C GLY A 447 9.77 4.31 19.36
N PHE A 448 10.66 5.00 20.08
CA PHE A 448 12.11 4.87 19.89
C PHE A 448 12.64 3.49 20.27
N ALA A 449 12.22 2.94 21.41
CA ALA A 449 12.65 1.61 21.85
C ALA A 449 12.18 0.52 20.86
N ASN A 450 10.96 0.64 20.33
CA ASN A 450 10.47 -0.25 19.29
C ASN A 450 11.33 -0.14 18.04
N ALA A 451 11.58 1.08 17.54
CA ALA A 451 12.41 1.33 16.36
C ALA A 451 13.84 0.77 16.53
N LEU A 452 14.46 1.01 17.68
CA LEU A 452 15.78 0.46 18.03
C LEU A 452 15.77 -1.07 18.05
N ALA A 453 14.73 -1.68 18.63
CA ALA A 453 14.59 -3.13 18.62
C ALA A 453 14.40 -3.69 17.21
N GLN A 454 13.73 -2.97 16.29
CA GLN A 454 13.66 -3.35 14.88
C GLN A 454 15.02 -3.27 14.20
N PHE A 455 15.73 -2.16 14.43
CA PHE A 455 17.06 -1.95 13.87
C PHE A 455 18.05 -3.03 14.33
N VAL A 456 18.06 -3.34 15.63
CA VAL A 456 18.88 -4.42 16.20
C VAL A 456 18.47 -5.78 15.62
N GLY A 457 17.17 -6.03 15.45
CA GLY A 457 16.68 -7.26 14.82
C GLY A 457 17.18 -7.44 13.39
N ILE A 458 17.09 -6.39 12.56
CA ILE A 458 17.60 -6.39 11.19
C ILE A 458 19.12 -6.57 11.17
N LEU A 459 19.84 -5.86 12.04
CA LEU A 459 21.29 -5.99 12.16
C LEU A 459 21.69 -7.42 12.55
N LEU A 460 20.97 -8.04 13.48
CA LEU A 460 21.21 -9.41 13.90
C LEU A 460 20.96 -10.40 12.76
N ILE A 461 19.88 -10.24 11.99
CA ILE A 461 19.59 -11.07 10.82
C ILE A 461 20.70 -10.91 9.77
N ALA A 462 21.12 -9.67 9.49
CA ALA A 462 22.20 -9.40 8.54
C ALA A 462 23.53 -10.01 9.00
N LEU A 463 23.87 -9.87 10.28
CA LEU A 463 25.09 -10.43 10.86
C LEU A 463 25.10 -11.96 10.84
N LEU A 464 23.97 -12.60 11.17
CA LEU A 464 23.86 -14.06 11.14
C LEU A 464 23.81 -14.62 9.71
N ALA A 465 23.29 -13.84 8.75
CA ALA A 465 23.32 -14.19 7.33
C ALA A 465 24.66 -13.87 6.64
N PHE A 466 25.55 -13.12 7.32
CA PHE A 466 26.85 -12.68 6.80
C PHE A 466 27.73 -13.78 6.19
N PRO A 467 27.79 -15.03 6.72
CA PRO A 467 28.58 -16.09 6.11
C PRO A 467 28.25 -16.35 4.64
N ALA A 468 26.99 -16.13 4.21
CA ALA A 468 26.59 -16.27 2.81
C ALA A 468 26.99 -15.07 1.93
N TRP A 469 27.22 -13.90 2.54
CA TRP A 469 27.55 -12.66 1.83
C TRP A 469 28.97 -12.69 1.27
N VAL A 470 29.90 -13.34 1.98
CA VAL A 470 31.30 -13.47 1.57
C VAL A 470 31.46 -14.20 0.23
N PRO A 471 30.97 -15.45 0.05
CA PRO A 471 31.04 -16.13 -1.24
C PRO A 471 30.19 -15.43 -2.31
N ALA A 472 29.10 -14.74 -1.92
CA ALA A 472 28.29 -14.00 -2.88
C ALA A 472 29.05 -12.80 -3.48
N LEU A 473 29.77 -12.06 -2.63
CA LEU A 473 30.63 -10.97 -3.05
C LEU A 473 31.79 -11.49 -3.91
N ALA A 474 32.39 -12.62 -3.53
CA ALA A 474 33.41 -13.28 -4.34
C ALA A 474 32.88 -13.64 -5.73
N TYR A 475 31.65 -14.17 -5.85
CA TYR A 475 31.01 -14.43 -7.14
C TYR A 475 30.81 -13.14 -7.95
N LEU A 476 30.33 -12.06 -7.33
CA LEU A 476 30.10 -10.79 -8.02
C LEU A 476 31.41 -10.18 -8.59
N ILE A 477 32.53 -10.37 -7.89
CA ILE A 477 33.84 -9.84 -8.31
C ILE A 477 34.52 -10.76 -9.34
N THR A 478 34.48 -12.07 -9.12
CA THR A 478 35.31 -13.04 -9.87
C THR A 478 34.55 -13.82 -10.93
N GLY A 479 33.22 -13.87 -10.88
CA GLY A 479 32.39 -14.75 -11.71
C GLY A 479 32.57 -16.25 -11.40
N SER A 480 33.26 -16.62 -10.31
CA SER A 480 33.58 -18.01 -9.99
C SER A 480 32.35 -18.87 -9.71
N GLN A 481 32.15 -19.91 -10.51
CA GLN A 481 31.01 -20.82 -10.33
C GLN A 481 31.08 -21.60 -9.01
N LEU A 482 32.27 -21.80 -8.44
CA LEU A 482 32.42 -22.38 -7.11
C LEU A 482 31.85 -21.44 -6.04
N ALA A 483 32.14 -20.14 -6.12
CA ALA A 483 31.60 -19.16 -5.19
C ALA A 483 30.06 -19.09 -5.26
N ASN A 484 29.50 -19.21 -6.47
CA ASN A 484 28.05 -19.25 -6.72
C ASN A 484 27.34 -20.36 -5.92
N TRP A 485 27.84 -21.60 -6.03
CA TRP A 485 27.27 -22.74 -5.32
C TRP A 485 27.61 -22.74 -3.82
N LEU A 486 28.78 -22.23 -3.43
CA LEU A 486 29.13 -22.06 -2.02
C LEU A 486 28.17 -21.11 -1.32
N THR A 487 27.75 -20.01 -1.97
CA THR A 487 26.72 -19.13 -1.39
C THR A 487 25.42 -19.87 -1.09
N LEU A 488 24.98 -20.75 -2.00
CA LEU A 488 23.78 -21.57 -1.78
C LEU A 488 23.96 -22.50 -0.59
N GLY A 489 25.04 -23.29 -0.58
CA GLY A 489 25.31 -24.25 0.48
C GLY A 489 25.46 -23.59 1.84
N ILE A 490 26.27 -22.54 1.93
CA ILE A 490 26.54 -21.80 3.18
C ILE A 490 25.29 -21.07 3.66
N GLY A 491 24.54 -20.42 2.76
CA GLY A 491 23.30 -19.72 3.11
C GLY A 491 22.26 -20.65 3.72
N VAL A 492 22.01 -21.80 3.09
CA VAL A 492 21.05 -22.79 3.61
C VAL A 492 21.55 -23.41 4.91
N ALA A 493 22.83 -23.81 4.99
CA ALA A 493 23.39 -24.44 6.18
C ALA A 493 23.39 -23.49 7.39
N ALA A 494 23.86 -22.26 7.22
CA ALA A 494 23.87 -21.24 8.28
C ALA A 494 22.45 -20.89 8.71
N GLY A 495 21.53 -20.68 7.74
CA GLY A 495 20.13 -20.41 8.03
C GLY A 495 19.45 -21.52 8.83
N CYS A 496 19.63 -22.79 8.42
CA CYS A 496 19.10 -23.95 9.13
C CYS A 496 19.66 -24.07 10.56
N LEU A 497 20.95 -23.79 10.74
CA LEU A 497 21.57 -23.76 12.07
C LEU A 497 20.92 -22.68 12.95
N VAL A 498 20.72 -21.47 12.42
CA VAL A 498 20.07 -20.37 13.14
C VAL A 498 18.62 -20.73 13.50
N VAL A 499 17.86 -21.37 12.60
CA VAL A 499 16.51 -21.89 12.90
C VAL A 499 16.56 -22.87 14.07
N TRP A 500 17.46 -23.84 14.03
CA TRP A 500 17.58 -24.85 15.07
C TRP A 500 17.94 -24.25 16.44
N ILE A 501 18.90 -23.32 16.48
CA ILE A 501 19.28 -22.59 17.70
C ILE A 501 18.10 -21.74 18.18
N GLY A 502 17.48 -20.97 17.28
CA GLY A 502 16.39 -20.05 17.57
C GLY A 502 15.16 -20.75 18.13
N VAL A 503 14.79 -21.92 17.60
CA VAL A 503 13.68 -22.72 18.11
C VAL A 503 13.97 -23.27 19.51
N ARG A 504 15.20 -23.72 19.78
CA ARG A 504 15.59 -24.21 21.11
C ARG A 504 15.57 -23.08 22.14
N LEU A 505 16.22 -21.96 21.84
CA LEU A 505 16.26 -20.80 22.73
C LEU A 505 14.86 -20.19 22.92
N GLY A 506 14.11 -20.01 21.85
CA GLY A 506 12.75 -19.48 21.87
C GLY A 506 11.80 -20.39 22.67
N GLY A 507 11.98 -21.71 22.60
CA GLY A 507 11.19 -22.67 23.38
C GLY A 507 11.45 -22.55 24.89
N VAL A 508 12.72 -22.42 25.29
CA VAL A 508 13.09 -22.20 26.70
C VAL A 508 12.53 -20.87 27.22
N TRP A 509 12.63 -19.81 26.43
CA TRP A 509 12.04 -18.51 26.80
C TRP A 509 10.53 -18.55 26.88
N TYR A 510 9.87 -19.32 26.01
CA TYR A 510 8.43 -19.51 26.01
C TYR A 510 8.00 -20.16 27.33
N GLU A 511 8.62 -21.27 27.70
CA GLU A 511 8.28 -22.01 28.92
C GLU A 511 8.51 -21.18 30.19
N ARG A 512 9.51 -20.29 30.19
CA ARG A 512 9.81 -19.42 31.33
C ARG A 512 8.91 -18.20 31.45
N ARG A 513 8.30 -17.73 30.36
CA ARG A 513 7.70 -16.39 30.30
C ARG A 513 6.33 -16.30 29.62
N ALA A 514 5.71 -17.44 29.31
CA ALA A 514 4.42 -17.48 28.62
C ALA A 514 3.32 -16.66 29.32
N PRO A 515 3.16 -16.70 30.67
CA PRO A 515 2.15 -15.89 31.35
C PRO A 515 2.39 -14.37 31.27
N GLU A 516 3.65 -13.93 31.46
CA GLU A 516 3.99 -12.50 31.35
C GLU A 516 3.86 -12.01 29.92
N LEU A 517 4.24 -12.83 28.94
CA LEU A 517 4.08 -12.51 27.52
C LEU A 517 2.61 -12.33 27.15
N TYR A 518 1.72 -13.21 27.64
CA TYR A 518 0.28 -13.06 27.45
C TYR A 518 -0.23 -11.73 28.02
N ARG A 519 0.19 -11.38 29.25
CA ARG A 519 -0.16 -10.11 29.88
C ARG A 519 0.32 -8.92 29.04
N ASP A 520 1.53 -8.98 28.51
CA ASP A 520 2.11 -7.89 27.72
C ASP A 520 1.36 -7.71 26.38
N VAL A 521 1.03 -8.81 25.71
CA VAL A 521 0.29 -8.78 24.43
C VAL A 521 -1.17 -8.35 24.61
N ALA A 522 -1.81 -8.74 25.72
CA ALA A 522 -3.18 -8.32 26.05
C ALA A 522 -3.32 -6.82 26.35
N ARG A 523 -2.23 -6.07 26.54
CA ARG A 523 -2.28 -4.61 26.71
C ARG A 523 -2.51 -3.85 25.40
N PHE A 524 -2.41 -4.53 24.26
CA PHE A 524 -2.55 -3.92 22.94
C PHE A 524 -3.96 -4.08 22.33
N THR A 525 -4.93 -4.63 23.07
CA THR A 525 -6.34 -4.73 22.66
C THR A 525 -7.10 -3.43 22.78
#